data_AF-A0A0R3PWR4-F1
#
_entry.id   AF-A0A0R3PWR4-F1
#
_cell.length_a   1.000
_cell.length_b   1.000
_cell.length_c   1.000
_cell.angle_alpha   90.00
_cell.angle_beta   90.00
_cell.angle_gamma   90.00
#
_symmetry.space_group_name_H-M   'P 1'
#
loop_
_entity.id
_entity.type
_entity.pdbx_description
1 polymer ?
#
loop_
_entity_poly.entity_id
_entity_poly.type
_entity_poly.pdbx_seq_one_letter_code
_entity_poly.pdbx_strand_id
1 'polypeptide(L)'
;MDALDISVLKEALVVFAITRTPFQGVSMSTTWKKAELAAAKSEDRRKEKMKKFQPPVEKPRDKHTPKREGDIVDVEKFKKKIKKLKYRVDVFCITVFKRTSKQEFSISPSALHFLARHGFDFKKLIVEGVTYCNQTELGKLRDKILSGDYDFDLFEHGLSERMRTLRGQIVCEMFNESDILPFEYSNDTNCQKRPIIIELFRNGDKDYAFKKYLWDRPLNSLEEVVMTFALSEEFPALEFHIDEERTLVSFFE
;
A
#
# COMPACT_ATOMS: atom_id res chain seq x y z
N MET A 1 -19.53 -2.48 -19.10
CA MET A 1 -18.35 -2.10 -18.31
C MET A 1 -17.69 -3.39 -17.91
N ASP A 2 -16.38 -3.53 -18.15
CA ASP A 2 -15.68 -4.78 -17.87
C ASP A 2 -15.69 -5.04 -16.37
N ALA A 3 -16.23 -6.19 -15.96
CA ALA A 3 -16.22 -6.65 -14.58
C ALA A 3 -14.80 -6.51 -14.04
N LEU A 4 -14.62 -5.62 -13.04
CA LEU A 4 -13.33 -5.39 -12.42
C LEU A 4 -12.88 -6.73 -11.82
N ASP A 5 -11.85 -7.34 -12.41
CA ASP A 5 -11.38 -8.65 -11.98
C ASP A 5 -10.94 -8.55 -10.50
N ILE A 6 -11.69 -9.25 -9.64
CA ILE A 6 -11.49 -9.30 -8.19
C ILE A 6 -10.02 -9.68 -7.86
N SER A 7 -9.37 -10.46 -8.72
CA SER A 7 -7.95 -10.81 -8.56
C SER A 7 -7.02 -9.59 -8.71
N VAL A 8 -7.32 -8.68 -9.64
CA VAL A 8 -6.56 -7.44 -9.87
C VAL A 8 -6.75 -6.46 -8.72
N LEU A 9 -7.97 -6.38 -8.16
CA LEU A 9 -8.24 -5.61 -6.93
C LEU A 9 -7.46 -6.17 -5.74
N LYS A 10 -7.43 -7.50 -5.57
CA LYS A 10 -6.67 -8.16 -4.50
C LYS A 10 -5.18 -7.87 -4.61
N GLU A 11 -4.59 -7.88 -5.81
CA GLU A 11 -3.18 -7.52 -5.99
C GLU A 11 -2.91 -6.02 -5.80
N ALA A 12 -3.82 -5.15 -6.29
CA ALA A 12 -3.72 -3.71 -6.07
C ALA A 12 -3.79 -3.34 -4.59
N LEU A 13 -4.66 -3.99 -3.81
CA LEU A 13 -4.80 -3.83 -2.36
C LEU A 13 -3.49 -4.19 -1.64
N VAL A 14 -2.84 -5.28 -2.05
CA VAL A 14 -1.56 -5.72 -1.51
C VAL A 14 -0.48 -4.67 -1.78
N VAL A 15 -0.39 -4.13 -3.00
CA VAL A 15 0.59 -3.10 -3.36
C VAL A 15 0.31 -1.76 -2.65
N PHE A 16 -0.95 -1.36 -2.51
CA PHE A 16 -1.36 -0.14 -1.82
C PHE A 16 -1.12 -0.20 -0.30
N ALA A 17 -1.39 -1.35 0.32
CA ALA A 17 -1.14 -1.58 1.74
C ALA A 17 0.35 -1.42 2.09
N ILE A 18 1.24 -1.69 1.14
CA ILE A 18 2.69 -1.57 1.33
C ILE A 18 3.19 -0.14 1.05
N THR A 19 2.63 0.57 0.07
CA THR A 19 3.30 1.75 -0.50
C THR A 19 2.84 3.09 0.05
N ARG A 20 1.62 3.22 0.62
CA ARG A 20 1.06 4.45 1.26
C ARG A 20 1.54 5.79 0.65
N THR A 21 1.70 5.88 -0.66
CA THR A 21 2.10 7.11 -1.35
C THR A 21 0.85 7.78 -1.91
N PRO A 22 0.64 9.09 -1.69
CA PRO A 22 -0.44 9.82 -2.34
C PRO A 22 -0.17 9.82 -3.85
N PHE A 23 -1.03 9.14 -4.59
CA PHE A 23 -0.90 8.95 -6.02
C PHE A 23 -1.36 10.22 -6.76
N GLN A 24 -0.47 11.19 -6.95
CA GLN A 24 -0.71 12.27 -7.91
C GLN A 24 -0.29 11.82 -9.32
N GLY A 25 -1.28 11.38 -10.11
CA GLY A 25 -1.35 11.62 -11.55
C GLY A 25 -0.19 11.17 -12.45
N VAL A 26 0.24 9.90 -12.40
CA VAL A 26 1.11 9.34 -13.45
C VAL A 26 0.51 8.06 -14.05
N SER A 27 0.31 8.09 -15.37
CA SER A 27 -0.20 6.98 -16.18
C SER A 27 0.58 5.66 -15.97
N MET A 28 -0.12 4.67 -15.40
CA MET A 28 0.37 3.35 -14.98
C MET A 28 1.00 2.51 -16.10
N SER A 29 0.64 2.73 -17.37
CA SER A 29 1.06 1.82 -18.45
C SER A 29 2.53 1.94 -18.87
N THR A 30 3.15 3.09 -18.59
CA THR A 30 4.52 3.39 -19.07
C THR A 30 5.60 3.20 -18.01
N THR A 31 5.26 3.37 -16.74
CA THR A 31 6.17 3.20 -15.60
C THR A 31 6.38 1.72 -15.26
N TRP A 32 5.32 0.90 -15.31
CA TRP A 32 5.41 -0.55 -15.07
C TRP A 32 6.26 -1.27 -16.11
N LYS A 33 6.04 -0.99 -17.41
CA LYS A 33 6.86 -1.56 -18.50
C LYS A 33 8.34 -1.20 -18.38
N LYS A 34 8.66 -0.01 -17.85
CA LYS A 34 10.06 0.41 -17.62
C LYS A 34 10.69 -0.32 -16.44
N ALA A 35 9.93 -0.56 -15.36
CA ALA A 35 10.40 -1.30 -14.19
C ALA A 35 10.64 -2.78 -14.50
N GLU A 36 9.74 -3.44 -15.24
CA GLU A 36 9.92 -4.82 -15.69
C GLU A 36 11.12 -4.98 -16.63
N LEU A 37 11.28 -4.06 -17.59
CA LEU A 37 12.43 -4.07 -18.49
C LEU A 37 13.76 -3.86 -17.74
N ALA A 38 13.76 -3.07 -16.67
CA ALA A 38 14.94 -2.87 -15.82
C ALA A 38 15.27 -4.10 -14.96
N ALA A 39 14.25 -4.79 -14.45
CA ALA A 39 14.40 -6.03 -13.69
C ALA A 39 14.93 -7.18 -14.58
N ALA A 40 14.38 -7.34 -15.79
CA ALA A 40 14.84 -8.34 -16.75
C ALA A 40 16.31 -8.12 -17.16
N LYS A 41 16.70 -6.86 -17.43
CA LYS A 41 18.10 -6.49 -17.76
C LYS A 41 19.08 -6.73 -16.61
N SER A 42 18.62 -6.63 -15.36
CA SER A 42 19.42 -6.93 -14.16
C SER A 42 19.68 -8.43 -14.01
N GLU A 43 18.66 -9.24 -14.27
CA GLU A 43 18.75 -10.69 -14.15
C GLU A 43 19.66 -11.32 -15.22
N ASP A 44 19.60 -10.81 -16.46
CA ASP A 44 20.49 -11.24 -17.56
C ASP A 44 21.96 -10.92 -17.27
N ARG A 45 22.26 -9.76 -16.69
CA ARG A 45 23.62 -9.40 -16.26
C ARG A 45 24.14 -10.31 -15.14
N ARG A 46 23.27 -10.83 -14.28
CA ARG A 46 23.64 -11.77 -13.23
C ARG A 46 23.98 -13.15 -13.79
N LYS A 47 23.19 -13.62 -14.76
CA LYS A 47 23.42 -14.89 -15.47
C LYS A 47 24.71 -14.85 -16.33
N GLU A 48 25.01 -13.71 -16.96
CA GLU A 48 26.25 -13.53 -17.72
C GLU A 48 27.50 -13.56 -16.81
N LYS A 49 27.43 -12.95 -15.63
CA LYS A 49 28.55 -12.95 -14.66
C LYS A 49 28.82 -14.34 -14.08
N MET A 50 27.80 -15.19 -13.92
CA MET A 50 27.98 -16.55 -13.41
C MET A 50 28.60 -17.51 -14.45
N LYS A 51 28.46 -17.24 -15.76
CA LYS A 51 29.16 -18.03 -16.81
C LYS A 51 30.68 -17.78 -16.87
N LYS A 52 31.17 -16.66 -16.34
CA LYS A 52 32.61 -16.30 -16.36
C LYS A 52 33.39 -16.84 -15.15
N PHE A 53 32.74 -17.58 -14.25
CA PHE A 53 33.35 -18.21 -13.07
C PHE A 53 33.63 -19.71 -13.26
N GLN A 54 34.06 -20.12 -14.45
CA GLN A 54 34.79 -21.39 -14.55
C GLN A 54 36.22 -21.17 -14.03
N PRO A 55 36.69 -21.94 -13.04
CA PRO A 55 38.08 -21.85 -12.61
C PRO A 55 39.00 -22.19 -13.80
N PRO A 56 40.10 -21.46 -14.01
CA PRO A 56 41.00 -21.75 -15.11
C PRO A 56 41.61 -23.14 -14.91
N VAL A 57 41.47 -24.00 -15.91
CA VAL A 57 42.19 -25.28 -15.97
C VAL A 57 43.69 -24.98 -15.89
N GLU A 58 44.35 -25.47 -14.83
CA GLU A 58 45.79 -25.34 -14.63
C GLU A 58 46.54 -25.99 -15.80
N LYS A 59 47.16 -25.16 -16.64
CA LYS A 59 48.20 -25.62 -17.57
C LYS A 59 49.56 -25.45 -16.90
N PRO A 60 50.49 -26.43 -17.04
CA PRO A 60 51.84 -26.31 -16.51
C PRO A 60 52.55 -25.14 -17.18
N ARG A 61 53.10 -24.25 -16.34
CA ARG A 61 53.58 -22.92 -16.70
C ARG A 61 55.07 -22.98 -17.01
N ASP A 62 55.43 -23.13 -18.29
CA ASP A 62 56.80 -22.95 -18.76
C ASP A 62 57.16 -21.47 -18.94
N LYS A 63 58.19 -21.07 -18.19
CA LYS A 63 59.25 -20.08 -18.46
C LYS A 63 58.92 -18.61 -18.83
N HIS A 64 59.50 -17.74 -18.01
CA HIS A 64 59.98 -16.38 -18.28
C HIS A 64 59.01 -15.34 -18.86
N THR A 65 58.33 -14.62 -17.96
CA THR A 65 57.89 -13.25 -18.23
C THR A 65 59.05 -12.26 -17.99
N PRO A 66 59.34 -11.34 -18.93
CA PRO A 66 60.27 -10.24 -18.69
C PRO A 66 59.75 -9.35 -17.56
N LYS A 67 60.66 -8.88 -16.70
CA LYS A 67 60.36 -7.91 -15.64
C LYS A 67 59.66 -6.71 -16.27
N ARG A 68 58.37 -6.52 -15.98
CA ARG A 68 57.67 -5.27 -16.26
C ARG A 68 58.36 -4.20 -15.41
N GLU A 69 59.07 -3.30 -16.07
CA GLU A 69 59.47 -2.03 -15.46
C GLU A 69 58.22 -1.39 -14.90
N GLY A 70 58.28 -1.01 -13.62
CA GLY A 70 57.16 -0.40 -12.93
C GLY A 70 56.82 0.90 -13.62
N ASP A 71 55.72 0.93 -14.35
CA ASP A 71 55.03 2.17 -14.69
C ASP A 71 54.81 2.90 -13.37
N ILE A 72 55.62 3.93 -13.12
CA ILE A 72 55.44 4.87 -12.03
C ILE A 72 54.05 5.45 -12.26
N VAL A 73 53.08 4.96 -11.49
CA VAL A 73 51.72 5.47 -11.49
C VAL A 73 51.85 6.94 -11.11
N ASP A 74 51.73 7.81 -12.10
CA ASP A 74 51.84 9.25 -11.96
C ASP A 74 50.68 9.74 -11.07
N VAL A 75 50.94 9.78 -9.78
CA VAL A 75 50.00 10.12 -8.70
C VAL A 75 49.41 11.51 -8.94
N GLU A 76 50.14 12.41 -9.60
CA GLU A 76 49.64 13.74 -9.95
C GLU A 76 48.61 13.70 -11.09
N LYS A 77 48.83 12.85 -12.10
CA LYS A 77 47.86 12.62 -13.18
C LYS A 77 46.57 11.98 -12.66
N PHE A 78 46.68 11.09 -11.67
CA PHE A 78 45.53 10.49 -10.99
C PHE A 78 44.78 11.50 -10.11
N LYS A 79 45.49 12.32 -9.32
CA LYS A 79 44.90 13.43 -8.53
C LYS A 79 44.19 14.47 -9.42
N LYS A 80 44.74 14.79 -10.60
CA LYS A 80 44.10 15.67 -11.59
C LYS A 80 42.84 15.05 -12.21
N LYS A 81 42.81 13.72 -12.45
CA LYS A 81 41.61 13.01 -12.91
C LYS A 81 40.50 13.00 -11.84
N ILE A 82 40.85 12.79 -10.57
CA ILE A 82 39.89 12.78 -9.46
C ILE A 82 39.30 14.18 -9.21
N LYS A 83 40.11 15.25 -9.33
CA LYS A 83 39.63 16.65 -9.18
C LYS A 83 38.55 17.06 -10.20
N LYS A 84 38.40 16.35 -11.31
CA LYS A 84 37.35 16.64 -12.33
C LYS A 84 36.06 15.84 -12.14
N LEU A 85 36.03 14.86 -11.25
CA LEU A 85 34.83 14.07 -10.99
C LEU A 85 34.01 14.73 -9.88
N LYS A 86 33.06 15.57 -10.27
CA LYS A 86 32.00 16.03 -9.37
C LYS A 86 31.01 14.88 -9.18
N TYR A 87 30.94 14.36 -7.96
CA TYR A 87 29.89 13.44 -7.59
C TYR A 87 28.60 14.22 -7.34
N ARG A 88 27.52 13.79 -7.98
CA ARG A 88 26.18 14.18 -7.57
C ARG A 88 25.74 13.20 -6.48
N VAL A 89 25.39 13.75 -5.31
CA VAL A 89 24.93 12.97 -4.17
C VAL A 89 23.54 13.46 -3.83
N ASP A 90 22.58 12.54 -3.86
CA ASP A 90 21.21 12.76 -3.39
C ASP A 90 21.05 12.01 -2.06
N VAL A 91 20.58 12.70 -1.02
CA VAL A 91 20.44 12.15 0.34
C VAL A 91 18.96 12.07 0.69
N PHE A 92 18.52 10.90 1.13
CA PHE A 92 17.14 10.65 1.53
C PHE A 92 17.09 10.23 3.00
N CYS A 93 16.10 10.76 3.72
CA CYS A 93 15.76 10.31 5.07
C CYS A 93 14.35 9.71 5.03
N ILE A 94 14.28 8.38 5.08
CA ILE A 94 13.02 7.64 5.08
C ILE A 94 12.72 7.23 6.52
N THR A 95 11.72 7.86 7.11
CA THR A 95 11.27 7.53 8.46
C THR A 95 10.33 6.33 8.38
N VAL A 96 10.67 5.24 9.08
CA VAL A 96 9.90 3.99 9.05
C VAL A 96 9.28 3.72 10.42
N PHE A 97 8.01 3.32 10.46
CA PHE A 97 7.30 2.98 11.68
C PHE A 97 6.33 1.83 11.43
N LYS A 98 6.53 0.71 12.12
CA LYS A 98 5.75 -0.51 11.90
C LYS A 98 4.42 -0.42 12.64
N ARG A 99 3.33 -0.19 11.90
CA ARG A 99 1.97 -0.09 12.49
C ARG A 99 1.23 -1.42 12.59
N THR A 100 1.54 -2.36 11.70
CA THR A 100 0.76 -3.58 11.49
C THR A 100 1.13 -4.72 12.44
N SER A 101 2.23 -4.61 13.19
CA SER A 101 2.62 -5.65 14.12
C SER A 101 2.05 -5.37 15.51
N LYS A 102 1.29 -6.32 16.06
CA LYS A 102 1.02 -6.43 17.52
C LYS A 102 2.28 -6.74 18.34
N GLN A 103 3.46 -6.69 17.71
CA GLN A 103 4.73 -7.03 18.32
C GLN A 103 5.19 -5.85 19.16
N GLU A 104 5.44 -6.12 20.44
CA GLU A 104 6.03 -5.14 21.35
C GLU A 104 7.42 -4.76 20.87
N PHE A 105 7.67 -3.46 20.69
CA PHE A 105 9.00 -2.94 20.45
C PHE A 105 9.58 -2.41 21.75
N SER A 106 10.86 -2.70 22.00
CA SER A 106 11.59 -2.14 23.13
C SER A 106 12.30 -0.86 22.73
N ILE A 107 12.17 0.18 23.55
CA ILE A 107 12.89 1.45 23.37
C ILE A 107 13.87 1.62 24.52
N SER A 108 15.13 1.92 24.19
CA SER A 108 16.11 2.35 25.18
C SER A 108 15.90 3.83 25.53
N PRO A 109 15.66 4.19 26.80
CA PRO A 109 15.48 5.58 27.21
C PRO A 109 16.66 6.49 26.85
N SER A 110 17.89 5.97 26.97
CA SER A 110 19.11 6.71 26.62
C SER A 110 19.19 7.04 25.13
N ALA A 111 18.77 6.11 24.27
CA ALA A 111 18.73 6.34 22.83
C ALA A 111 17.65 7.37 22.45
N LEU A 112 16.48 7.29 23.08
CA LEU A 112 15.40 8.26 22.89
C LEU A 112 15.84 9.67 23.29
N HIS A 113 16.50 9.80 24.45
CA HIS A 113 17.04 11.07 24.92
C HIS A 113 18.09 11.65 23.98
N PHE A 114 19.00 10.81 23.47
CA PHE A 114 20.00 11.21 22.48
C PHE A 114 19.33 11.76 21.20
N LEU A 115 18.37 11.02 20.63
CA LEU A 115 17.65 11.43 19.43
C LEU A 115 16.90 12.75 19.65
N ALA A 116 16.21 12.91 20.78
CA ALA A 116 15.53 14.15 21.15
C ALA A 116 16.51 15.34 21.20
N ARG A 117 17.67 15.15 21.84
CA ARG A 117 18.71 16.18 21.94
C ARG A 117 19.28 16.60 20.58
N HIS A 118 19.24 15.73 19.59
CA HIS A 118 19.70 15.98 18.23
C HIS A 118 18.58 16.38 17.26
N GLY A 119 17.41 16.77 17.77
CA GLY A 119 16.32 17.31 16.95
C GLY A 119 15.58 16.26 16.12
N PHE A 120 15.59 15.00 16.56
CA PHE A 120 14.79 13.96 15.91
C PHE A 120 13.29 14.23 16.09
N ASP A 121 12.55 14.20 14.98
CA ASP A 121 11.10 14.44 14.97
C ASP A 121 10.32 13.13 15.22
N PHE A 122 9.96 12.91 16.48
CA PHE A 122 9.14 11.76 16.87
C PHE A 122 7.70 11.85 16.37
N LYS A 123 7.16 13.05 16.16
CA LYS A 123 5.83 13.23 15.59
C LYS A 123 5.83 12.73 14.15
N LYS A 124 6.83 13.11 13.37
CA LYS A 124 7.04 12.58 12.02
C LYS A 124 7.22 11.06 12.02
N LEU A 125 7.97 10.50 12.97
CA LEU A 125 8.10 9.04 13.10
C LEU A 125 6.75 8.33 13.31
N ILE A 126 5.97 8.78 14.30
CA ILE A 126 4.75 8.07 14.69
C ILE A 126 3.61 8.33 13.70
N VAL A 127 3.42 9.59 13.30
CA VAL A 127 2.27 10.02 12.48
C VAL A 127 2.56 9.79 10.99
N GLU A 128 3.73 10.18 10.51
CA GLU A 128 4.06 10.16 9.07
C GLU A 128 4.95 8.99 8.67
N GLY A 129 5.49 8.23 9.63
CA GLY A 129 6.40 7.13 9.35
C GLY A 129 5.82 6.13 8.35
N VAL A 130 6.62 5.71 7.37
CA VAL A 130 6.22 4.73 6.37
C VAL A 130 6.13 3.36 7.04
N THR A 131 5.00 2.68 6.87
CA THR A 131 4.87 1.30 7.35
C THR A 131 5.65 0.35 6.44
N TYR A 132 6.10 -0.78 6.97
CA TYR A 132 6.82 -1.78 6.19
C TYR A 132 6.38 -3.18 6.57
N CYS A 133 6.58 -4.10 5.64
CA CYS A 133 6.18 -5.49 5.76
C CYS A 133 7.30 -6.36 5.17
N ASN A 134 7.70 -7.42 5.87
CA ASN A 134 8.62 -8.39 5.28
C ASN A 134 7.86 -9.38 4.36
N GLN A 135 8.58 -10.20 3.59
CA GLN A 135 7.97 -11.13 2.63
C GLN A 135 7.05 -12.17 3.29
N THR A 136 7.40 -12.64 4.49
CA THR A 136 6.58 -13.61 5.24
C THR A 136 5.28 -12.98 5.74
N GLU A 137 5.36 -11.76 6.29
CA GLU A 137 4.22 -10.97 6.71
C GLU A 137 3.32 -10.62 5.53
N LEU A 138 3.93 -10.34 4.38
CA LEU A 138 3.22 -10.04 3.14
C LEU A 138 2.48 -11.28 2.63
N GLY A 139 3.13 -12.45 2.65
CA GLY A 139 2.50 -13.72 2.33
C GLY A 139 1.29 -13.98 3.23
N LYS A 140 1.45 -13.83 4.55
CA LYS A 140 0.34 -13.98 5.50
C LYS A 140 -0.78 -12.99 5.25
N LEU A 141 -0.46 -11.73 4.95
CA LEU A 141 -1.46 -10.71 4.62
C LEU A 141 -2.21 -11.09 3.34
N ARG A 142 -1.49 -11.54 2.31
CA ARG A 142 -2.07 -12.02 1.06
C ARG A 142 -2.99 -13.22 1.30
N ASP A 143 -2.54 -14.21 2.05
CA ASP A 143 -3.32 -15.41 2.36
C ASP A 143 -4.61 -15.05 3.10
N LYS A 144 -4.53 -14.13 4.07
CA LYS A 144 -5.69 -13.58 4.79
C LYS A 144 -6.68 -12.85 3.89
N ILE A 145 -6.19 -12.01 2.98
CA ILE A 145 -7.04 -11.32 2.00
C ILE A 145 -7.71 -12.34 1.07
N LEU A 146 -6.97 -13.35 0.63
CA LEU A 146 -7.50 -14.40 -0.25
C LEU A 146 -8.52 -15.30 0.44
N SER A 147 -8.35 -15.57 1.73
CA SER A 147 -9.28 -16.37 2.53
C SER A 147 -10.52 -15.59 2.99
N GLY A 148 -10.60 -14.28 2.71
CA GLY A 148 -11.68 -13.41 3.22
C GLY A 148 -11.58 -13.12 4.72
N ASP A 149 -10.45 -13.46 5.36
CA ASP A 149 -10.18 -13.24 6.79
C ASP A 149 -9.29 -11.99 6.97
N TYR A 150 -9.80 -10.84 6.52
CA TYR A 150 -9.12 -9.57 6.69
C TYR A 150 -9.34 -9.02 8.10
N ASP A 151 -8.27 -8.95 8.88
CA ASP A 151 -8.27 -8.35 10.21
C ASP A 151 -8.30 -6.82 10.08
N PHE A 152 -9.48 -6.22 10.26
CA PHE A 152 -9.64 -4.76 10.25
C PHE A 152 -8.85 -4.06 11.36
N ASP A 153 -8.38 -4.79 12.38
CA ASP A 153 -7.53 -4.23 13.43
C ASP A 153 -6.11 -3.90 12.93
N LEU A 154 -5.75 -4.33 11.72
CA LEU A 154 -4.52 -3.90 11.04
C LEU A 154 -4.55 -2.44 10.60
N PHE A 155 -5.75 -1.84 10.52
CA PHE A 155 -5.95 -0.44 10.20
C PHE A 155 -6.02 0.39 11.49
N GLU A 156 -6.28 1.69 11.36
CA GLU A 156 -6.44 2.53 12.54
C GLU A 156 -7.57 2.01 13.45
N HIS A 157 -7.40 2.24 14.75
CA HIS A 157 -8.31 1.77 15.77
C HIS A 157 -9.78 2.10 15.43
N GLY A 158 -10.64 1.10 15.56
CA GLY A 158 -12.07 1.24 15.37
C GLY A 158 -12.58 1.03 13.94
N LEU A 159 -11.72 0.76 12.94
CA LEU A 159 -12.23 0.43 11.59
C LEU A 159 -13.15 -0.80 11.61
N SER A 160 -12.80 -1.84 12.38
CA SER A 160 -13.62 -3.05 12.55
C SER A 160 -15.04 -2.72 13.06
N GLU A 161 -15.14 -1.86 14.08
CA GLU A 161 -16.42 -1.44 14.66
C GLU A 161 -17.25 -0.59 13.69
N ARG A 162 -16.58 0.31 12.97
CA ARG A 162 -17.21 1.14 11.94
C ARG A 162 -17.73 0.30 10.77
N MET A 163 -16.96 -0.68 10.32
CA MET A 163 -17.40 -1.62 9.30
C MET A 163 -18.60 -2.43 9.76
N ARG A 164 -18.61 -2.92 11.01
CA ARG A 164 -19.78 -3.61 11.57
C ARG A 164 -21.02 -2.72 11.59
N THR A 165 -20.86 -1.47 12.00
CA THR A 165 -21.96 -0.50 12.04
C THR A 165 -22.48 -0.18 10.63
N LEU A 166 -21.57 -0.01 9.66
CA LEU A 166 -21.92 0.25 8.26
C LEU A 166 -22.68 -0.92 7.64
N ARG A 167 -22.23 -2.15 7.88
CA ARG A 167 -22.94 -3.37 7.45
C ARG A 167 -24.37 -3.40 8.00
N GLY A 168 -24.53 -3.11 9.28
CA GLY A 168 -25.85 -3.01 9.91
C GLY A 168 -26.74 -1.97 9.24
N GLN A 169 -26.19 -0.80 8.90
CA GLN A 169 -26.95 0.23 8.19
C GLN A 169 -27.36 -0.20 6.78
N ILE A 170 -26.46 -0.80 6.00
CA ILE A 170 -26.78 -1.32 4.65
C ILE A 170 -27.93 -2.33 4.73
N VAL A 171 -27.84 -3.28 5.67
CA VAL A 171 -28.90 -4.27 5.91
C VAL A 171 -30.22 -3.57 6.25
N CYS A 172 -30.23 -2.62 7.19
CA CYS A 172 -31.45 -1.87 7.53
C CYS A 172 -32.04 -1.14 6.32
N GLU A 173 -31.23 -0.49 5.50
CA GLU A 173 -31.70 0.20 4.29
C GLU A 173 -32.25 -0.77 3.23
N MET A 174 -31.68 -1.97 3.10
CA MET A 174 -32.20 -3.02 2.22
C MET A 174 -33.59 -3.54 2.65
N PHE A 175 -33.88 -3.53 3.96
CA PHE A 175 -35.14 -4.03 4.52
C PHE A 175 -36.15 -2.92 4.86
N ASN A 176 -35.78 -1.63 4.75
CA ASN A 176 -36.63 -0.50 5.12
C ASN A 176 -37.75 -0.19 4.13
N GLU A 177 -37.85 -0.91 3.01
CA GLU A 177 -39.02 -0.86 2.15
C GLU A 177 -39.94 -2.06 2.39
N SER A 178 -40.96 -1.87 3.24
CA SER A 178 -42.31 -2.48 3.16
C SER A 178 -42.72 -3.64 4.09
N ASP A 179 -41.82 -4.33 4.80
CA ASP A 179 -42.20 -5.60 5.48
C ASP A 179 -42.81 -5.50 6.90
N ILE A 180 -43.18 -4.30 7.38
CA ILE A 180 -43.85 -4.13 8.70
C ILE A 180 -45.34 -3.75 8.57
N LEU A 181 -45.91 -3.69 7.36
CA LEU A 181 -47.37 -3.57 7.20
C LEU A 181 -47.97 -4.88 6.67
N PRO A 182 -48.80 -5.58 7.45
CA PRO A 182 -49.43 -6.82 7.02
C PRO A 182 -50.68 -6.51 6.20
N PHE A 183 -50.57 -5.91 5.02
CA PHE A 183 -51.76 -5.67 4.19
C PHE A 183 -51.52 -5.79 2.69
N GLU A 184 -52.11 -6.86 2.17
CA GLU A 184 -52.71 -7.05 0.84
C GLU A 184 -51.80 -7.14 -0.40
N TYR A 185 -51.90 -8.32 -1.03
CA TYR A 185 -51.36 -8.74 -2.30
C TYR A 185 -51.63 -7.73 -3.42
N SER A 186 -50.68 -6.84 -3.68
CA SER A 186 -50.52 -6.16 -4.96
C SER A 186 -49.43 -6.87 -5.75
N ASN A 187 -49.81 -7.53 -6.85
CA ASN A 187 -48.92 -8.31 -7.73
C ASN A 187 -48.07 -7.43 -8.68
N ASP A 188 -47.82 -6.17 -8.37
CA ASP A 188 -46.99 -5.31 -9.22
C ASP A 188 -45.50 -5.52 -8.92
N THR A 189 -44.87 -6.37 -9.74
CA THR A 189 -43.46 -6.81 -9.68
C THR A 189 -42.43 -5.72 -10.07
N ASN A 190 -42.73 -4.44 -9.84
CA ASN A 190 -41.81 -3.33 -10.10
C ASN A 190 -41.43 -2.62 -8.81
N CYS A 191 -40.82 -3.36 -7.86
CA CYS A 191 -40.01 -2.73 -6.82
C CYS A 191 -38.77 -2.12 -7.49
N GLN A 192 -38.86 -0.85 -7.87
CA GLN A 192 -37.69 -0.07 -8.24
C GLN A 192 -36.77 -0.02 -7.04
N LYS A 193 -35.72 -0.84 -7.07
CA LYS A 193 -34.73 -0.89 -6.00
C LYS A 193 -34.07 0.48 -5.90
N ARG A 194 -34.32 1.20 -4.80
CA ARG A 194 -33.74 2.53 -4.58
C ARG A 194 -32.25 2.40 -4.27
N PRO A 195 -31.41 3.36 -4.72
CA PRO A 195 -30.01 3.37 -4.33
C PRO A 195 -29.88 3.62 -2.83
N ILE A 196 -28.95 2.89 -2.19
CA ILE A 196 -28.63 3.10 -0.78
C ILE A 196 -27.59 4.22 -0.71
N ILE A 197 -27.84 5.23 0.13
CA ILE A 197 -26.98 6.41 0.27
C ILE A 197 -26.61 6.56 1.75
N ILE A 198 -25.34 6.35 2.08
CA ILE A 198 -24.82 6.42 3.45
C ILE A 198 -23.70 7.47 3.51
N GLU A 199 -23.93 8.54 4.26
CA GLU A 199 -22.89 9.55 4.54
C GLU A 199 -21.84 8.96 5.51
N LEU A 200 -20.61 8.75 5.03
CA LEU A 200 -19.54 8.15 5.85
C LEU A 200 -18.89 9.20 6.76
N PHE A 201 -18.62 10.39 6.21
CA PHE A 201 -17.95 11.50 6.88
C PHE A 201 -18.54 12.82 6.42
N ARG A 202 -18.60 13.82 7.31
CA ARG A 202 -18.98 15.19 6.94
C ARG A 202 -17.90 16.16 7.38
N ASN A 203 -17.40 16.95 6.44
CA ASN A 203 -16.48 18.04 6.75
C ASN A 203 -17.26 19.14 7.50
N GLY A 204 -16.82 19.46 8.71
CA GLY A 204 -17.60 20.23 9.67
C GLY A 204 -17.89 21.66 9.19
N ASP A 205 -19.14 21.93 8.85
CA ASP A 205 -19.64 23.30 8.65
C ASP A 205 -21.17 23.45 8.82
N LYS A 206 -21.88 22.44 9.36
CA LYS A 206 -23.34 22.51 9.53
C LYS A 206 -23.77 22.05 10.93
N ASP A 207 -24.38 22.96 11.69
CA ASP A 207 -24.84 22.89 13.09
C ASP A 207 -25.95 21.86 13.40
N TYR A 208 -26.06 20.76 12.64
CA TYR A 208 -27.05 19.71 12.93
C TYR A 208 -26.48 18.69 13.92
N ALA A 209 -26.65 18.99 15.20
CA ALA A 209 -26.10 18.29 16.36
C ALA A 209 -26.59 16.84 16.59
N PHE A 210 -27.30 16.20 15.66
CA PHE A 210 -28.02 14.94 15.93
C PHE A 210 -27.67 13.74 15.03
N LYS A 211 -26.82 13.90 14.01
CA LYS A 211 -26.41 12.76 13.17
C LYS A 211 -25.04 12.26 13.62
N LYS A 212 -25.00 11.10 14.27
CA LYS A 212 -23.76 10.41 14.61
C LYS A 212 -23.15 9.84 13.32
N TYR A 213 -22.12 10.48 12.81
CA TYR A 213 -21.36 9.98 11.66
C TYR A 213 -20.61 8.71 12.04
N LEU A 214 -20.46 7.79 11.08
CA LEU A 214 -19.68 6.58 11.27
C LEU A 214 -18.18 6.89 11.41
N TRP A 215 -17.68 7.87 10.65
CA TRP A 215 -16.29 8.29 10.72
C TRP A 215 -16.13 9.69 11.32
N ASP A 216 -15.09 9.83 12.14
CA ASP A 216 -14.62 11.05 12.78
C ASP A 216 -13.62 11.84 11.92
N ARG A 217 -13.05 11.17 10.91
CA ARG A 217 -12.13 11.73 9.93
C ARG A 217 -12.43 11.15 8.54
N PRO A 218 -12.00 11.79 7.44
CA PRO A 218 -12.09 11.17 6.14
C PRO A 218 -11.32 9.84 6.11
N LEU A 219 -11.87 8.87 5.39
CA LEU A 219 -11.17 7.63 5.07
C LEU A 219 -9.90 7.96 4.28
N ASN A 220 -8.84 7.20 4.52
CA ASN A 220 -7.69 7.20 3.62
C ASN A 220 -7.94 6.26 2.44
N SER A 221 -7.19 6.45 1.35
CA SER A 221 -7.39 5.67 0.11
C SER A 221 -7.31 4.16 0.32
N LEU A 222 -6.49 3.68 1.26
CA LEU A 222 -6.40 2.27 1.56
C LEU A 222 -7.67 1.77 2.26
N GLU A 223 -8.15 2.51 3.26
CA GLU A 223 -9.39 2.18 3.97
C GLU A 223 -10.60 2.18 3.02
N GLU A 224 -10.66 3.13 2.08
CA GLU A 224 -11.70 3.19 1.04
C GLU A 224 -11.72 1.93 0.19
N VAL A 225 -10.56 1.51 -0.33
CA VAL A 225 -10.48 0.32 -1.19
C VAL A 225 -10.80 -0.94 -0.39
N VAL A 226 -10.27 -1.06 0.84
CA VAL A 226 -10.52 -2.22 1.71
C VAL A 226 -12.01 -2.32 2.07
N MET A 227 -12.64 -1.19 2.43
CA MET A 227 -14.06 -1.13 2.73
C MET A 227 -14.89 -1.52 1.51
N THR A 228 -14.64 -0.91 0.35
CA THR A 228 -15.38 -1.19 -0.89
C THR A 228 -15.26 -2.66 -1.27
N PHE A 229 -14.04 -3.21 -1.20
CA PHE A 229 -13.77 -4.61 -1.42
C PHE A 229 -14.55 -5.52 -0.45
N ALA A 230 -14.46 -5.24 0.85
CA ALA A 230 -15.15 -6.02 1.88
C ALA A 230 -16.68 -6.02 1.69
N LEU A 231 -17.26 -4.87 1.35
CA LEU A 231 -18.69 -4.74 1.09
C LEU A 231 -19.09 -5.46 -0.20
N SER A 232 -18.28 -5.40 -1.26
CA SER A 232 -18.56 -6.10 -2.51
C SER A 232 -18.52 -7.63 -2.37
N GLU A 233 -17.67 -8.18 -1.50
CA GLU A 233 -17.69 -9.63 -1.21
C GLU A 233 -18.92 -10.04 -0.38
N GLU A 234 -19.37 -9.18 0.54
CA GLU A 234 -20.50 -9.48 1.44
C GLU A 234 -21.87 -9.25 0.78
N PHE A 235 -21.98 -8.24 -0.08
CA PHE A 235 -23.20 -7.85 -0.78
C PHE A 235 -22.96 -7.84 -2.30
N PRO A 236 -22.83 -9.03 -2.93
CA PRO A 236 -22.48 -9.13 -4.35
C PRO A 236 -23.55 -8.59 -5.30
N ALA A 237 -24.77 -8.34 -4.83
CA ALA A 237 -25.85 -7.73 -5.61
C ALA A 237 -25.80 -6.18 -5.60
N LEU A 238 -24.84 -5.60 -4.88
CA LEU A 238 -24.66 -4.16 -4.74
C LEU A 238 -23.31 -3.73 -5.32
N GLU A 239 -23.33 -2.71 -6.18
CA GLU A 239 -22.13 -2.01 -6.63
C GLU A 239 -21.89 -0.80 -5.73
N PHE A 240 -20.72 -0.73 -5.09
CA PHE A 240 -20.37 0.32 -4.13
C PHE A 240 -19.46 1.37 -4.76
N HIS A 241 -19.85 2.64 -4.61
CA HIS A 241 -19.03 3.79 -4.99
C HIS A 241 -18.91 4.78 -3.83
N ILE A 242 -17.74 5.37 -3.68
CA ILE A 242 -17.49 6.46 -2.73
C ILE A 242 -17.29 7.73 -3.55
N ASP A 243 -18.15 8.71 -3.36
CA ASP A 243 -18.04 9.99 -4.07
C ASP A 243 -17.00 10.94 -3.42
N GLU A 244 -16.80 12.10 -4.03
CA GLU A 244 -15.90 13.14 -3.53
C GLU A 244 -16.35 13.72 -2.18
N GLU A 245 -17.66 13.65 -1.88
CA GLU A 245 -18.25 14.08 -0.61
C GLU A 245 -18.14 13.02 0.50
N ARG A 246 -17.52 11.87 0.22
CA ARG A 246 -17.37 10.73 1.12
C ARG A 246 -18.72 10.09 1.50
N THR A 247 -19.64 10.09 0.55
CA THR A 247 -20.89 9.35 0.61
C THR A 247 -20.70 8.00 -0.08
N LEU A 248 -21.08 6.94 0.61
CA LEU A 248 -21.20 5.62 0.02
C LEU A 248 -22.53 5.54 -0.71
N VAL A 249 -22.48 5.34 -2.01
CA VAL A 249 -23.65 5.09 -2.86
C VAL A 249 -23.58 3.65 -3.32
N SER A 250 -24.67 2.90 -3.15
CA SER A 250 -24.77 1.58 -3.73
C SER A 250 -25.96 1.44 -4.67
N PHE A 251 -25.70 0.83 -5.83
CA PHE A 251 -26.71 0.50 -6.83
C PHE A 251 -26.92 -1.01 -6.87
N PHE A 252 -28.15 -1.43 -7.16
CA PHE A 252 -28.40 -2.83 -7.47
C PHE A 252 -28.07 -3.08 -8.92
N GLU A 253 -27.28 -4.13 -9.17
CA GLU A 253 -27.06 -4.66 -10.52
C GLU A 253 -28.31 -5.40 -11.05
#